data_AF-X0Y1Y9-F1
#
_entry.id   AF-X0Y1Y9-F1
#
_cell.length_a   1.000
_cell.length_b   1.000
_cell.length_c   1.000
_cell.angle_alpha   90.00
_cell.angle_beta   90.00
_cell.angle_gamma   90.00
#
_symmetry.space_group_name_H-M   'P 1'
#
loop_
_entity.id
_entity.type
_entity.pdbx_description
1 polymer ?
#
loop_
_entity_poly.entity_id
_entity_poly.type
_entity_poly.pdbx_seq_one_letter_code
_entity_poly.pdbx_strand_id
1 'polypeptide(L)'
;MKYPIRLRQGFGGQARSMPLILAVALVLTAPCAGGPIYLVDLTAADPATILTVESLQGLVNRTAAKPDQPAIYVIRYPEDAYWLAQYTRDPEEISPQDLIAKFKGRAAGQVLYDPEKSFTAHIALAAAGALDAVATSSDLGIETILDLRREWKTAADAYRWAIGNLLRRCSRERIAVPGEAG
;
A
#
# COMPACT_ATOMS: atom_id res chain seq x y z
N MET A 1 -38.95 59.03 -12.59
CA MET A 1 -39.73 60.15 -12.03
C MET A 1 -39.95 59.87 -10.54
N LYS A 2 -39.48 60.77 -9.67
CA LYS A 2 -39.79 60.91 -8.22
C LYS A 2 -39.24 59.86 -7.23
N TYR A 3 -38.16 60.26 -6.56
CA TYR A 3 -37.93 59.99 -5.13
C TYR A 3 -39.13 60.47 -4.27
N PRO A 4 -39.31 59.93 -3.06
CA PRO A 4 -38.89 60.76 -1.94
C PRO A 4 -38.12 60.02 -0.84
N ILE A 5 -37.14 60.76 -0.37
CA ILE A 5 -36.36 60.67 0.86
C ILE A 5 -37.30 60.84 2.07
N ARG A 6 -37.11 60.04 3.12
CA ARG A 6 -37.41 60.46 4.50
C ARG A 6 -36.16 60.30 5.36
N LEU A 7 -35.52 61.44 5.61
CA LEU A 7 -34.56 61.62 6.70
C LEU A 7 -35.33 61.70 8.02
N ARG A 8 -34.93 60.90 9.00
CA ARG A 8 -35.18 61.23 10.42
C ARG A 8 -33.85 61.24 11.13
N GLN A 9 -33.40 62.45 11.45
CA GLN A 9 -32.33 62.73 12.39
C GLN A 9 -32.75 62.28 13.80
N GLY A 10 -31.81 61.70 14.52
CA GLY A 10 -31.92 61.32 15.93
C GLY A 10 -30.54 61.01 16.47
N PHE A 11 -29.83 62.06 16.88
CA PHE A 11 -28.59 62.05 17.65
C PHE A 11 -28.72 61.22 18.94
N GLY A 12 -27.62 60.57 19.35
CA GLY A 12 -27.38 60.31 20.78
C GLY A 12 -26.69 58.99 21.12
N GLY A 13 -25.37 59.05 21.26
CA GLY A 13 -24.63 58.44 22.37
C GLY A 13 -24.69 56.93 22.59
N GLN A 14 -23.63 56.23 22.20
CA GLN A 14 -22.67 55.59 23.13
C GLN A 14 -21.78 54.64 22.33
N ALA A 15 -20.50 55.00 22.21
CA ALA A 15 -19.46 54.07 21.81
C ALA A 15 -19.33 53.01 22.92
N ARG A 16 -19.92 51.83 22.69
CA ARG A 16 -19.56 50.62 23.43
C ARG A 16 -18.44 49.94 22.67
N SER A 17 -17.24 50.10 23.20
CA SER A 17 -16.05 49.31 22.89
C SER A 17 -16.40 47.82 23.01
N MET A 18 -16.57 47.13 21.87
CA MET A 18 -16.61 45.67 21.86
C MET A 18 -15.18 45.16 22.08
N PRO A 19 -14.93 44.28 23.07
CA PRO A 19 -13.64 43.62 23.17
C PRO A 19 -13.52 42.68 21.97
N LEU A 20 -12.52 42.93 21.13
CA LEU A 20 -12.05 42.01 20.11
C LEU A 20 -11.52 40.77 20.85
N ILE A 21 -12.36 39.77 21.06
CA ILE A 21 -11.90 38.47 21.56
C ILE A 21 -11.10 37.85 20.42
N LEU A 22 -9.78 38.01 20.51
CA LEU A 22 -8.81 37.31 19.71
C LEU A 22 -8.92 35.82 20.09
N ALA A 23 -9.70 35.07 19.32
CA ALA A 23 -9.72 33.62 19.41
C ALA A 23 -8.35 33.11 18.94
N VAL A 24 -7.43 32.90 19.88
CA VAL A 24 -6.22 32.12 19.65
C VAL A 24 -6.69 30.69 19.45
N ALA A 25 -6.88 30.30 18.18
CA ALA A 25 -7.02 28.91 17.81
C ALA A 25 -5.70 28.23 18.15
N LEU A 26 -5.65 27.59 19.32
CA LEU A 26 -4.60 26.64 19.65
C LEU A 26 -4.74 25.50 18.64
N VAL A 27 -3.99 25.57 17.54
CA VAL A 27 -3.79 24.43 16.65
C VAL A 27 -3.02 23.43 17.50
N LEU A 28 -3.75 22.54 18.19
CA LEU A 28 -3.19 21.28 18.63
C LEU A 28 -2.67 20.62 17.37
N THR A 29 -1.35 20.70 17.15
CA THR A 29 -0.66 19.79 16.25
C THR A 29 -0.78 18.42 16.89
N ALA A 30 -1.93 17.76 16.68
CA ALA A 30 -2.02 16.34 16.87
C ALA A 30 -0.85 15.76 16.07
N PRO A 31 0.05 14.96 16.67
CA PRO A 31 1.03 14.24 15.88
C PRO A 31 0.23 13.50 14.81
N CYS A 32 0.59 13.73 13.55
CA CYS A 32 0.04 13.04 12.41
C CYS A 32 0.44 11.57 12.61
N ALA A 33 -0.38 10.84 13.39
CA ALA A 33 -0.06 9.51 13.82
C ALA A 33 -0.17 8.64 12.59
N GLY A 34 0.98 8.37 11.97
CA GLY A 34 1.07 7.48 10.83
C GLY A 34 0.25 6.20 11.08
N GLY A 35 -0.42 5.66 10.07
CA GLY A 35 -1.13 4.38 10.19
C GLY A 35 -0.19 3.25 10.65
N PRO A 36 -0.70 2.19 11.30
CA PRO A 36 0.11 1.18 11.99
C PRO A 36 1.14 0.52 11.07
N ILE A 37 2.30 0.19 11.63
CA ILE A 37 3.34 -0.57 10.93
C ILE A 37 3.27 -2.00 11.42
N TYR A 38 3.04 -2.93 10.50
CA TYR A 38 3.03 -4.36 10.78
C TYR A 38 4.41 -4.94 10.49
N LEU A 39 5.07 -5.47 11.51
CA LEU A 39 6.36 -6.14 11.40
C LEU A 39 6.14 -7.64 11.24
N VAL A 40 6.68 -8.21 10.17
CA VAL A 40 6.64 -9.64 9.92
C VAL A 40 8.06 -10.16 9.72
N ASP A 41 8.43 -11.18 10.51
CA ASP A 41 9.70 -11.89 10.36
C ASP A 41 9.53 -13.06 9.39
N LEU A 42 10.30 -13.02 8.29
CA LEU A 42 10.30 -14.06 7.25
C LEU A 42 11.63 -14.81 7.19
N THR A 43 12.54 -14.65 8.15
CA THR A 43 13.87 -15.28 8.14
C THR A 43 13.79 -16.82 8.08
N ALA A 44 12.75 -17.41 8.67
CA ALA A 44 12.49 -18.86 8.66
C ALA A 44 11.31 -19.28 7.76
N ALA A 45 10.74 -18.36 6.97
CA ALA A 45 9.59 -18.65 6.13
C ALA A 45 9.97 -19.41 4.85
N ASP A 46 9.04 -20.22 4.33
CA ASP A 46 9.20 -20.89 3.04
C ASP A 46 9.08 -19.90 1.86
N PRO A 47 9.67 -20.20 0.67
CA PRO A 47 9.65 -19.32 -0.49
C PRO A 47 8.26 -18.83 -0.91
N ALA A 48 7.23 -19.66 -0.75
CA ALA A 48 5.89 -19.29 -1.17
C ALA A 48 5.25 -18.28 -0.21
N THR A 49 5.44 -18.46 1.10
CA THR A 49 5.06 -17.48 2.12
C THR A 49 5.78 -16.15 1.89
N ILE A 50 7.09 -16.19 1.60
CA ILE A 50 7.88 -14.98 1.34
C ILE A 50 7.30 -14.18 0.19
N LEU A 51 7.12 -14.81 -0.98
CA LEU A 51 6.63 -14.11 -2.16
C LEU A 51 5.22 -13.55 -1.96
N THR A 52 4.36 -14.30 -1.25
CA THR A 52 3.00 -13.84 -0.92
C THR A 52 3.03 -12.59 -0.04
N VAL A 53 3.84 -12.60 1.02
CA VAL A 53 3.96 -11.48 1.95
C VAL A 53 4.62 -10.26 1.29
N GLU A 54 5.69 -10.45 0.52
CA GLU A 54 6.35 -9.36 -0.21
C GLU A 54 5.43 -8.76 -1.28
N SER A 55 4.63 -9.59 -1.96
CA SER A 55 3.60 -9.10 -2.89
C SER A 55 2.55 -8.25 -2.17
N LEU A 56 2.09 -8.65 -0.98
CA LEU A 56 1.20 -7.84 -0.15
C LEU A 56 1.85 -6.56 0.36
N GLN A 57 3.12 -6.62 0.75
CA GLN A 57 3.89 -5.45 1.16
C GLN A 57 3.91 -4.39 0.06
N GLY A 58 4.23 -4.79 -1.17
CA GLY A 58 4.20 -3.88 -2.33
C GLY A 58 2.82 -3.28 -2.55
N LEU A 59 1.76 -4.09 -2.44
CA LEU A 59 0.38 -3.65 -2.61
C LEU A 59 -0.05 -2.63 -1.54
N VAL A 60 0.17 -2.96 -0.26
CA VAL A 60 -0.24 -2.15 0.89
C VAL A 60 0.57 -0.86 0.96
N ASN A 61 1.89 -0.96 0.86
CA ASN A 61 2.80 0.18 1.04
C ASN A 61 2.71 1.21 -0.09
N ARG A 62 2.24 0.82 -1.28
CA ARG A 62 1.97 1.77 -2.37
C ARG A 62 0.97 2.87 -1.99
N THR A 63 0.09 2.60 -1.02
CA THR A 63 -0.89 3.58 -0.52
C THR A 63 -0.51 4.21 0.83
N ALA A 64 0.59 3.75 1.44
CA ALA A 64 1.05 4.18 2.76
C ALA A 64 1.58 5.63 2.83
N ALA A 65 1.66 6.34 1.69
CA ALA A 65 1.96 7.76 1.66
C ALA A 65 0.84 8.64 2.29
N LYS A 66 -0.32 8.06 2.60
CA LYS A 66 -1.41 8.74 3.30
C LYS A 66 -1.24 8.59 4.82
N PRO A 67 -1.48 9.65 5.61
CA PRO A 67 -1.26 9.67 7.06
C PRO A 67 -1.80 8.47 7.83
N ASP A 68 -2.97 7.93 7.45
CA ASP A 68 -3.66 6.91 8.25
C ASP A 68 -3.58 5.50 7.65
N GLN A 69 -2.74 5.27 6.64
CA GLN A 69 -2.66 3.97 5.98
C GLN A 69 -1.65 3.03 6.65
N PRO A 70 -1.98 1.75 6.80
CA PRO A 70 -1.06 0.78 7.35
C PRO A 70 0.13 0.57 6.40
N ALA A 71 1.26 0.20 6.98
CA ALA A 71 2.43 -0.25 6.24
C ALA A 71 2.87 -1.63 6.73
N ILE A 72 3.52 -2.39 5.86
CA ILE A 72 4.12 -3.68 6.16
C ILE A 72 5.64 -3.51 6.09
N TYR A 73 6.34 -3.96 7.14
CA TYR A 73 7.78 -4.06 7.20
C TYR A 73 8.17 -5.52 7.34
N VAL A 74 9.02 -5.99 6.44
CA VAL A 74 9.46 -7.39 6.37
C VAL A 74 10.90 -7.46 6.89
N ILE A 75 11.18 -8.39 7.81
CA ILE A 75 12.54 -8.82 8.13
C ILE A 75 12.85 -10.04 7.27
N ARG A 76 13.79 -9.87 6.33
CA ARG A 76 14.30 -10.92 5.44
C ARG A 76 15.75 -11.26 5.74
N TYR A 77 16.52 -10.25 6.13
CA TYR A 77 17.94 -10.34 6.44
C TYR A 77 18.24 -9.65 7.78
N PRO A 78 19.35 -10.02 8.47
CA PRO A 78 19.73 -9.39 9.74
C PRO A 78 19.82 -7.86 9.69
N GLU A 79 20.18 -7.29 8.53
CA GLU A 79 20.30 -5.87 8.31
C GLU A 79 18.95 -5.13 8.35
N ASP A 80 17.83 -5.81 8.12
CA ASP A 80 16.50 -5.20 8.18
C ASP A 80 16.17 -4.75 9.62
N ALA A 81 16.60 -5.51 10.62
CA ALA A 81 16.45 -5.11 12.02
C ALA A 81 17.22 -3.82 12.34
N TYR A 82 18.38 -3.60 11.71
CA TYR A 82 19.15 -2.37 11.86
C TYR A 82 18.38 -1.16 11.32
N TRP A 83 17.77 -1.29 10.13
CA TRP A 83 16.98 -0.22 9.52
C TRP A 83 15.70 0.08 10.31
N LEU A 84 15.03 -0.96 10.82
CA LEU A 84 13.86 -0.80 11.67
C LEU A 84 14.18 -0.02 12.95
N ALA A 85 15.34 -0.27 13.56
CA ALA A 85 15.77 0.45 14.77
C ALA A 85 15.99 1.96 14.56
N GLN A 86 16.14 2.42 13.31
CA GLN A 86 16.21 3.85 12.98
C GLN A 86 14.82 4.50 12.90
N TYR A 87 13.76 3.71 12.94
CA TYR A 87 12.39 4.19 12.82
C TYR A 87 11.84 4.62 14.18
N THR A 88 11.16 5.76 14.24
CA THR A 88 10.69 6.35 15.51
C THR A 88 9.37 5.80 16.02
N ARG A 89 8.73 4.91 15.26
CA ARG A 89 7.41 4.37 15.57
C ARG A 89 7.54 2.89 15.87
N ASP A 90 6.94 2.46 16.97
CA ASP A 90 6.89 1.06 17.37
C ASP A 90 6.01 0.28 16.39
N PRO A 91 6.53 -0.79 15.77
CA PRO A 91 5.72 -1.66 14.93
C PRO A 91 4.91 -2.67 15.77
N GLU A 92 3.81 -3.14 15.20
CA GLU A 92 3.03 -4.27 15.69
C GLU A 92 3.55 -5.55 15.04
N GLU A 93 4.09 -6.47 15.85
CA GLU A 93 4.49 -7.79 15.37
C GLU A 93 3.27 -8.61 14.92
N ILE A 94 3.40 -9.31 13.80
CA ILE A 94 2.35 -10.16 13.25
C ILE A 94 2.95 -11.38 12.55
N SER A 95 2.30 -12.53 12.71
CA SER A 95 2.72 -13.74 11.99
C SER A 95 2.47 -13.59 10.48
N PRO A 96 3.23 -14.30 9.61
CA PRO A 96 2.98 -14.26 8.17
C PRO A 96 1.54 -14.66 7.80
N GLN A 97 0.97 -15.66 8.48
CA GLN A 97 -0.37 -16.16 8.20
C GLN A 97 -1.45 -15.16 8.61
N ASP A 98 -1.28 -14.51 9.77
CA ASP A 98 -2.21 -13.48 10.24
C ASP A 98 -2.14 -12.23 9.37
N LEU A 99 -0.94 -11.86 8.90
CA LEU A 99 -0.75 -10.76 7.96
C LEU A 99 -1.48 -11.04 6.64
N ILE A 100 -1.33 -12.23 6.07
CA ILE A 100 -2.03 -12.64 4.85
C ILE A 100 -3.55 -12.58 5.08
N ALA A 101 -4.04 -13.16 6.18
CA ALA A 101 -5.46 -13.16 6.50
C ALA A 101 -6.02 -11.73 6.64
N LYS A 102 -5.26 -10.84 7.28
CA LYS A 102 -5.61 -9.43 7.50
C LYS A 102 -5.65 -8.60 6.22
N PHE A 103 -4.71 -8.83 5.31
CA PHE A 103 -4.51 -7.97 4.14
C PHE A 103 -4.95 -8.56 2.81
N LYS A 104 -5.27 -9.85 2.71
CA LYS A 104 -5.72 -10.47 1.44
C LYS A 104 -6.92 -9.75 0.81
N GLY A 105 -7.83 -9.21 1.61
CA GLY A 105 -9.00 -8.46 1.14
C GLY A 105 -8.67 -7.07 0.56
N ARG A 106 -7.43 -6.59 0.66
CA ARG A 106 -6.98 -5.35 0.01
C ARG A 106 -6.59 -5.57 -1.44
N ALA A 107 -6.31 -6.81 -1.84
CA ALA A 107 -6.04 -7.16 -3.22
C ALA A 107 -7.35 -7.22 -4.01
N ALA A 108 -7.32 -6.80 -5.27
CA ALA A 108 -8.42 -7.03 -6.21
C ALA A 108 -8.68 -8.52 -6.43
N GLY A 109 -7.68 -9.37 -6.18
CA GLY A 109 -7.75 -10.82 -6.27
C GLY A 109 -6.36 -11.43 -6.15
N GLN A 110 -6.22 -12.70 -6.55
CA GLN A 110 -4.95 -13.43 -6.55
C GLN A 110 -4.49 -13.81 -7.96
N VAL A 111 -3.17 -13.91 -8.12
CA VAL A 111 -2.49 -14.48 -9.28
C VAL A 111 -1.80 -15.77 -8.83
N LEU A 112 -2.32 -16.91 -9.29
CA LEU A 112 -1.80 -18.22 -8.90
C LEU A 112 -0.57 -18.56 -9.74
N TYR A 113 0.50 -19.03 -9.09
CA TYR A 113 1.72 -19.52 -9.73
C TYR A 113 2.08 -20.95 -9.31
N ASP A 114 2.97 -21.56 -10.08
CA ASP A 114 3.48 -22.91 -9.84
C ASP A 114 4.83 -22.81 -9.11
N PRO A 115 4.92 -23.17 -7.81
CA PRO A 115 6.16 -23.03 -7.04
C PRO A 115 7.30 -23.90 -7.60
N GLU A 116 6.99 -24.96 -8.35
CA GLU A 116 7.98 -25.83 -8.99
C GLU A 116 8.54 -25.22 -10.29
N LYS A 117 7.96 -24.10 -10.75
CA LYS A 117 8.37 -23.38 -11.97
C LYS A 117 8.64 -21.93 -11.65
N SER A 118 9.89 -21.64 -11.27
CA SER A 118 10.37 -20.30 -10.86
C SER A 118 9.95 -19.16 -11.80
N PHE A 119 9.93 -19.38 -13.12
CA PHE A 119 9.50 -18.38 -14.08
C PHE A 119 8.03 -17.95 -13.88
N THR A 120 7.16 -18.82 -13.40
CA THR A 120 5.76 -18.47 -13.13
C THR A 120 5.63 -17.56 -11.91
N ALA A 121 6.50 -17.72 -10.92
CA ALA A 121 6.53 -16.88 -9.71
C ALA A 121 6.92 -15.43 -10.05
N HIS A 122 7.95 -15.23 -10.87
CA HIS A 122 8.35 -13.89 -11.32
C HIS A 122 7.26 -13.20 -12.17
N ILE A 123 6.63 -13.96 -13.07
CA ILE A 123 5.51 -13.44 -13.88
C ILE A 123 4.31 -13.11 -12.99
N ALA A 124 4.03 -13.92 -11.97
CA ALA A 124 2.97 -13.65 -11.00
C ALA A 124 3.21 -12.37 -10.22
N LEU A 125 4.45 -12.12 -9.78
CA LEU A 125 4.79 -10.89 -9.07
C LEU A 125 4.58 -9.64 -9.95
N ALA A 126 4.99 -9.71 -11.22
CA ALA A 126 4.75 -8.63 -12.18
C ALA A 126 3.25 -8.43 -12.47
N ALA A 127 2.50 -9.53 -12.65
CA ALA A 127 1.07 -9.49 -12.86
C ALA A 127 0.31 -8.94 -11.64
N ALA A 128 0.69 -9.36 -10.43
CA ALA A 128 0.11 -8.90 -9.18
C ALA A 128 0.25 -7.38 -9.02
N GLY A 129 1.45 -6.83 -9.27
CA GLY A 129 1.65 -5.38 -9.26
C GLY A 129 0.85 -4.63 -10.33
N ALA A 130 0.71 -5.20 -11.54
CA ALA A 130 -0.01 -4.60 -12.66
C ALA A 130 -1.55 -4.67 -12.56
N LEU A 131 -2.06 -5.58 -11.73
CA LEU A 131 -3.49 -5.90 -11.60
C LEU A 131 -4.04 -5.63 -10.19
N ASP A 132 -3.26 -4.96 -9.33
CA ASP A 132 -3.61 -4.70 -7.94
C ASP A 132 -3.98 -5.98 -7.16
N ALA A 133 -3.31 -7.09 -7.50
CA ALA A 133 -3.56 -8.42 -6.97
C ALA A 133 -2.41 -8.87 -6.05
N VAL A 134 -2.54 -10.07 -5.47
CA VAL A 134 -1.48 -10.74 -4.70
C VAL A 134 -1.00 -12.01 -5.43
N ALA A 135 0.30 -12.23 -5.50
CA ALA A 135 0.86 -13.46 -6.07
C ALA A 135 0.86 -14.59 -5.03
N THR A 136 0.29 -15.75 -5.34
CA THR A 136 0.11 -16.87 -4.40
C THR A 136 0.36 -18.23 -5.06
N SER A 137 0.95 -19.19 -4.35
CA SER A 137 1.11 -20.57 -4.85
C SER A 137 -0.13 -21.43 -4.61
N SER A 138 -0.95 -21.03 -3.64
CA SER A 138 -2.17 -21.70 -3.21
C SER A 138 -3.33 -20.71 -3.13
N ASP A 139 -4.54 -21.24 -3.16
CA ASP A 139 -5.76 -20.46 -3.15
C ASP A 139 -6.03 -19.87 -1.75
N LEU A 140 -6.08 -18.54 -1.64
CA LEU A 140 -6.39 -17.82 -0.41
C LEU A 140 -7.90 -17.65 -0.13
N GLY A 141 -8.77 -18.19 -0.99
CA GLY A 141 -10.21 -18.03 -0.95
C GLY A 141 -10.68 -16.64 -1.41
N ILE A 142 -9.92 -15.99 -2.30
CA ILE A 142 -10.25 -14.71 -2.94
C ILE A 142 -10.32 -14.91 -4.47
N GLU A 143 -10.89 -13.94 -5.20
CA GLU A 143 -11.05 -14.02 -6.65
C GLU A 143 -9.72 -14.34 -7.35
N THR A 144 -9.67 -15.41 -8.14
CA THR A 144 -8.53 -15.73 -9.00
C THR A 144 -8.60 -14.92 -10.28
N ILE A 145 -7.78 -13.87 -10.37
CA ILE A 145 -7.71 -13.00 -11.56
C ILE A 145 -6.94 -13.69 -12.69
N LEU A 146 -5.91 -14.48 -12.34
CA LEU A 146 -5.04 -15.15 -13.29
C LEU A 146 -4.46 -16.42 -12.67
N ASP A 147 -4.44 -17.53 -13.42
CA ASP A 147 -3.84 -18.80 -12.99
C ASP A 147 -2.71 -19.20 -13.97
N LEU A 148 -1.47 -18.93 -13.58
CA LEU A 148 -0.28 -19.19 -14.39
C LEU A 148 0.22 -20.64 -14.31
N ARG A 149 -0.42 -21.50 -13.48
CA ARG A 149 0.04 -22.88 -13.28
C ARG A 149 -0.19 -23.76 -14.50
N ARG A 150 -1.20 -23.44 -15.31
CA ARG A 150 -1.75 -24.31 -16.35
C ARG A 150 -1.41 -23.89 -17.78
N GLU A 151 -0.69 -22.79 -17.95
CA GLU A 151 -0.65 -22.06 -19.23
C GLU A 151 0.59 -22.36 -20.09
N TRP A 152 1.69 -22.91 -19.54
CA TRP A 152 3.00 -22.85 -20.21
C TRP A 152 3.67 -24.20 -20.46
N LYS A 153 4.12 -24.41 -21.70
CA LYS A 153 5.00 -25.53 -22.11
C LYS A 153 6.47 -25.22 -21.84
N THR A 154 6.88 -23.97 -22.01
CA THR A 154 8.25 -23.51 -21.80
C THR A 154 8.28 -22.15 -21.10
N ALA A 155 9.40 -21.83 -20.44
CA ALA A 155 9.63 -20.51 -19.86
C ALA A 155 9.58 -19.39 -20.92
N ALA A 156 10.06 -19.67 -22.14
CA ALA A 156 10.06 -18.72 -23.24
C ALA A 156 8.64 -18.32 -23.66
N ASP A 157 7.70 -19.27 -23.66
CA ASP A 157 6.29 -18.99 -23.96
C ASP A 157 5.68 -18.09 -22.88
N ALA A 158 5.96 -18.39 -21.61
CA ALA A 158 5.49 -17.61 -20.46
C ALA A 158 5.99 -16.16 -20.51
N TYR A 159 7.29 -15.95 -20.76
CA TYR A 159 7.84 -14.59 -20.86
C TYR A 159 7.34 -13.84 -22.09
N ARG A 160 7.15 -14.52 -23.24
CA ARG A 160 6.56 -13.88 -24.43
C ARG A 160 5.15 -13.39 -24.14
N TRP A 161 4.35 -14.19 -23.43
CA TRP A 161 3.04 -13.77 -22.96
C TRP A 161 3.14 -12.60 -21.99
N ALA A 162 4.04 -12.65 -21.00
CA ALA A 162 4.19 -11.58 -20.02
C ALA A 162 4.57 -10.24 -20.68
N ILE A 163 5.47 -10.25 -21.66
CA ILE A 163 5.83 -9.06 -22.44
C ILE A 163 4.63 -8.51 -23.20
N GLY A 164 3.86 -9.38 -23.88
CA GLY A 164 2.69 -8.96 -24.66
C GLY A 164 1.54 -8.39 -23.82
N ASN A 165 1.35 -8.90 -22.59
CA ASN A 165 0.18 -8.62 -21.78
C ASN A 165 0.43 -7.67 -20.61
N LEU A 166 1.59 -7.76 -19.96
CA LEU A 166 1.88 -7.05 -18.71
C LEU A 166 2.74 -5.80 -18.94
N LEU A 167 3.68 -5.82 -19.89
CA LEU A 167 4.69 -4.76 -20.04
C LEU A 167 4.10 -3.35 -20.18
N ARG A 168 2.95 -3.22 -20.85
CA ARG A 168 2.26 -1.93 -21.01
C ARG A 168 1.72 -1.35 -19.71
N ARG A 169 1.49 -2.18 -18.69
CA ARG A 169 0.99 -1.81 -17.36
C ARG A 169 2.12 -1.65 -16.34
N CYS A 170 3.31 -2.17 -16.63
CA CYS A 170 4.50 -2.00 -15.79
C CYS A 170 5.06 -0.58 -15.89
N SER A 171 5.89 -0.22 -14.91
CA SER A 171 6.68 1.03 -14.97
C SER A 171 7.61 1.00 -16.19
N ARG A 172 7.76 2.16 -16.86
CA ARG A 172 8.71 2.33 -17.97
C ARG A 172 10.08 2.82 -17.53
N GLU A 173 10.22 3.17 -16.26
CA GLU A 173 11.42 3.81 -15.72
C GLU A 173 12.31 2.83 -14.96
N ARG A 174 11.77 1.67 -14.59
CA ARG A 174 12.43 0.70 -13.72
C ARG A 174 12.17 -0.72 -14.21
N ILE A 175 13.23 -1.53 -14.19
CA ILE A 175 13.18 -2.95 -14.46
C ILE A 175 13.83 -3.64 -13.27
N ALA A 176 13.18 -4.68 -12.75
CA ALA A 176 13.78 -5.59 -11.80
C ALA A 176 14.35 -6.78 -12.58
N VAL A 177 15.61 -7.10 -12.35
CA VAL A 177 16.23 -8.34 -12.84
C VAL A 177 16.29 -9.26 -11.62
N PRO A 178 15.42 -10.29 -11.53
CA PRO A 178 15.50 -11.23 -10.43
C PRO A 178 16.83 -11.99 -10.52
N GLY A 179 17.50 -12.16 -9.38
CA GLY A 179 18.66 -13.04 -9.28
C GLY A 179 18.26 -14.50 -9.47
N GLU A 180 19.22 -15.38 -9.73
CA GLU A 180 18.96 -16.81 -9.66
C GLU A 180 18.66 -17.18 -8.21
N ALA A 181 17.51 -17.81 -7.96
CA ALA A 181 17.20 -18.39 -6.66
C ALA A 181 18.22 -19.50 -6.41
N GLY A 182 19.17 -19.24 -5.51
CA GLY A 182 20.14 -20.22 -5.02
C GLY A 182 19.51 -21.28 -4.14
#